data_AF-A0A842I867-F1
#
_entry.id   AF-A0A842I867-F1
#
_cell.length_a   1.000
_cell.length_b   1.000
_cell.length_c   1.000
_cell.angle_alpha   90.00
_cell.angle_beta   90.00
_cell.angle_gamma   90.00
#
_symmetry.space_group_name_H-M   'P 1'
#
loop_
_entity.id
_entity.type
_entity.pdbx_description
1 polymer ?
#
loop_
_entity_poly.entity_id
_entity_poly.type
_entity_poly.pdbx_seq_one_letter_code
_entity_poly.pdbx_strand_id
1 'polypeptide(L)'
;MKRIVIALVVVVAALGGYYKFSYLPAQQAAAEAAAAAEAEAKAAEEAAAAAAKEAEAAAAKAAEEAAAAAKAAEEAAAKAAADAAALDPAAFDAAKVTAMIDASSLDDATKTTLKTAVTAAASNPALVQGAVDQVKAALGL
;
A
#
# COMPACT_ATOMS: atom_id res chain seq x y z
N MET A 1 9.13 -28.56 -5.48
CA MET A 1 7.95 -29.20 -6.12
C MET A 1 8.11 -29.32 -7.65
N LYS A 2 8.38 -28.23 -8.40
CA LYS A 2 8.64 -28.29 -9.87
C LYS A 2 9.76 -29.25 -10.33
N ARG A 3 10.82 -29.42 -9.54
CA ARG A 3 11.95 -30.34 -9.86
C ARG A 3 11.62 -31.83 -9.71
N ILE A 4 10.62 -32.17 -8.90
CA ILE A 4 10.19 -33.56 -8.64
C ILE A 4 9.28 -34.03 -9.78
N VAL A 5 8.45 -33.12 -10.31
CA VAL A 5 7.58 -33.40 -11.46
C VAL A 5 8.42 -33.69 -12.72
N ILE A 6 9.46 -32.90 -12.97
CA ILE A 6 10.37 -33.10 -14.11
C ILE A 6 11.13 -34.43 -14.00
N ALA A 7 11.57 -34.81 -12.80
CA ALA A 7 12.27 -36.08 -12.59
C ALA A 7 11.38 -37.32 -12.82
N LEU A 8 10.09 -37.24 -12.51
CA LEU A 8 9.12 -38.31 -12.75
C LEU A 8 8.80 -38.51 -14.23
N VAL A 9 8.66 -37.41 -14.98
CA VAL A 9 8.39 -37.43 -16.43
C VAL A 9 9.54 -38.08 -17.22
N VAL A 10 10.79 -37.80 -16.81
CA VAL A 10 11.98 -38.37 -17.46
C VAL A 10 12.10 -39.87 -17.21
N VAL A 11 11.71 -40.37 -16.04
CA VAL A 11 11.72 -41.80 -15.73
C VAL A 11 10.62 -42.56 -16.50
N VAL A 12 9.45 -41.94 -16.71
CA VAL A 12 8.37 -42.51 -17.53
C VAL A 12 8.76 -42.57 -19.01
N ALA A 13 9.44 -41.54 -19.53
CA ALA A 13 9.97 -41.54 -20.89
C ALA A 13 11.09 -42.60 -21.09
N ALA A 14 11.95 -42.78 -20.09
CA ALA A 14 13.01 -43.78 -20.12
C ALA A 14 12.47 -45.23 -20.08
N LEU A 15 11.35 -45.47 -19.37
CA LEU A 15 10.64 -46.76 -19.37
C LEU A 15 9.90 -47.01 -20.70
N GLY A 16 9.36 -45.97 -21.34
CA GLY A 16 8.73 -46.06 -22.66
C GLY A 16 9.71 -46.43 -23.79
N GLY A 17 10.96 -45.98 -23.70
CA GLY A 17 12.01 -46.30 -24.67
C GLY A 17 12.44 -47.78 -24.71
N TYR A 18 12.14 -48.57 -23.67
CA TYR A 18 12.47 -50.01 -23.65
C TYR A 18 11.50 -50.85 -24.50
N TYR A 19 10.28 -50.36 -24.79
CA TYR A 19 9.26 -51.11 -25.56
C TYR A 19 9.36 -50.95 -27.08
N LYS A 20 10.62 -50.89 -27.52
CA LYS A 20 11.21 -50.97 -28.85
C LYS A 20 10.81 -52.24 -29.65
N PHE A 21 9.64 -52.86 -29.43
CA PHE A 21 9.38 -54.26 -29.83
C PHE A 21 8.31 -54.50 -30.94
N SER A 22 7.54 -53.50 -31.42
CA SER A 22 6.46 -53.68 -32.45
C SER A 22 6.33 -52.48 -33.42
N TYR A 23 6.85 -52.55 -34.65
CA TYR A 23 7.61 -51.42 -35.25
C TYR A 23 6.96 -50.39 -36.23
N LEU A 24 5.71 -50.49 -36.70
CA LEU A 24 5.11 -49.44 -37.59
C LEU A 24 4.04 -48.57 -36.90
N PRO A 25 3.02 -49.14 -36.25
CA PRO A 25 2.09 -48.36 -35.42
C PRO A 25 2.77 -47.73 -34.19
N ALA A 26 3.87 -48.30 -33.69
CA ALA A 26 4.60 -47.72 -32.55
C ALA A 26 5.38 -46.45 -32.89
N GLN A 27 5.81 -46.23 -34.14
CA GLN A 27 6.46 -44.98 -34.53
C GLN A 27 5.45 -43.82 -34.62
N GLN A 28 4.25 -44.08 -35.12
CA GLN A 28 3.16 -43.10 -35.09
C GLN A 28 2.72 -42.81 -33.65
N ALA A 29 2.57 -43.84 -32.81
CA ALA A 29 2.26 -43.65 -31.39
C ALA A 29 3.37 -42.89 -30.63
N ALA A 30 4.64 -43.12 -30.98
CA ALA A 30 5.77 -42.37 -30.41
C ALA A 30 5.79 -40.91 -30.88
N ALA A 31 5.48 -40.64 -32.15
CA ALA A 31 5.36 -39.28 -32.69
C ALA A 31 4.18 -38.53 -32.05
N GLU A 32 3.05 -39.20 -31.85
CA GLU A 32 1.86 -38.63 -31.21
C GLU A 32 2.09 -38.38 -29.71
N ALA A 33 2.79 -39.28 -29.02
CA ALA A 33 3.22 -39.07 -27.63
C ALA A 33 4.24 -37.92 -27.49
N ALA A 34 5.17 -37.78 -28.44
CA ALA A 34 6.12 -36.66 -28.47
C ALA A 34 5.41 -35.33 -28.73
N ALA A 35 4.44 -35.30 -29.66
CA ALA A 35 3.62 -34.11 -29.91
C ALA A 35 2.76 -33.72 -28.71
N ALA A 36 2.18 -34.70 -28.00
CA ALA A 36 1.44 -34.48 -26.77
C ALA A 36 2.35 -33.92 -25.65
N ALA A 37 3.55 -34.47 -25.49
CA ALA A 37 4.52 -33.96 -24.51
C ALA A 37 5.01 -32.54 -24.84
N GLU A 38 5.20 -32.20 -26.13
CA GLU A 38 5.55 -30.85 -26.55
C GLU A 38 4.39 -29.86 -26.31
N ALA A 39 3.15 -30.28 -26.57
CA ALA A 39 1.97 -29.47 -26.28
C ALA A 39 1.80 -29.23 -24.77
N GLU A 40 2.02 -30.24 -23.94
CA GLU A 40 1.98 -30.11 -22.48
C GLU A 40 3.10 -29.20 -21.96
N ALA A 41 4.31 -29.31 -22.53
CA ALA A 41 5.43 -28.43 -22.20
C ALA A 41 5.13 -26.96 -22.55
N LYS A 42 4.56 -26.69 -23.74
CA LYS A 42 4.14 -25.34 -24.14
C LYS A 42 3.04 -24.79 -23.23
N ALA A 43 2.04 -25.60 -22.90
CA ALA A 43 0.98 -25.19 -21.97
C ALA A 43 1.54 -24.88 -20.57
N ALA A 44 2.52 -25.66 -20.09
CA ALA A 44 3.19 -25.40 -18.82
C ALA A 44 4.04 -24.12 -18.84
N GLU A 45 4.69 -23.81 -19.97
CA GLU A 45 5.43 -22.56 -20.16
C GLU A 45 4.50 -21.34 -20.18
N GLU A 46 3.39 -21.41 -20.92
CA GLU A 46 2.38 -20.35 -20.97
C GLU A 46 1.76 -20.10 -19.59
N ALA A 47 1.43 -21.16 -18.84
CA ALA A 47 0.93 -21.06 -17.48
C ALA A 47 1.97 -20.43 -16.53
N ALA A 48 3.26 -20.76 -16.69
CA ALA A 48 4.33 -20.15 -15.90
C ALA A 48 4.51 -18.66 -16.24
N ALA A 49 4.43 -18.29 -17.52
CA ALA A 49 4.52 -16.90 -17.97
C ALA A 49 3.32 -16.06 -17.48
N ALA A 50 2.10 -16.62 -17.51
CA ALA A 50 0.91 -15.98 -16.97
C ALA A 50 1.04 -15.74 -15.46
N ALA A 51 1.48 -16.75 -14.70
CA ALA A 51 1.70 -16.62 -13.26
C ALA A 51 2.80 -15.59 -12.92
N ALA A 52 3.86 -15.49 -13.72
CA ALA A 52 4.90 -14.48 -13.56
C ALA A 52 4.35 -13.06 -13.76
N LYS A 53 3.57 -12.85 -14.83
CA LYS A 53 2.93 -11.54 -15.10
C LYS A 53 1.95 -11.14 -14.00
N GLU A 54 1.18 -12.08 -13.46
CA GLU A 54 0.26 -11.83 -12.35
C GLU A 54 1.02 -11.44 -11.07
N ALA A 55 2.12 -12.13 -10.77
CA ALA A 55 2.99 -11.79 -9.64
C ALA A 55 3.63 -10.40 -9.79
N GLU A 56 4.12 -10.05 -10.99
CA GLU A 56 4.64 -8.71 -11.29
C GLU A 56 3.57 -7.62 -11.13
N ALA A 57 2.36 -7.87 -11.65
CA ALA A 57 1.24 -6.93 -11.52
C ALA A 57 0.82 -6.73 -10.05
N ALA A 58 0.79 -7.82 -9.26
CA ALA A 58 0.51 -7.75 -7.83
C ALA A 58 1.59 -6.98 -7.07
N ALA A 59 2.87 -7.22 -7.39
CA ALA A 59 3.98 -6.48 -6.79
C ALA A 59 3.95 -4.99 -7.14
N ALA A 60 3.63 -4.63 -8.39
CA ALA A 60 3.48 -3.26 -8.83
C ALA A 60 2.35 -2.54 -8.07
N LYS A 61 1.18 -3.17 -7.93
CA LYS A 61 0.06 -2.62 -7.14
C LYS A 61 0.43 -2.40 -5.68
N ALA A 62 1.08 -3.38 -5.05
CA ALA A 62 1.52 -3.25 -3.66
C ALA A 62 2.52 -2.10 -3.48
N ALA A 63 3.42 -1.89 -4.45
CA ALA A 63 4.35 -0.76 -4.44
C ALA A 63 3.64 0.59 -4.60
N GLU A 64 2.64 0.68 -5.48
CA GLU A 64 1.81 1.88 -5.65
C GLU A 64 1.01 2.21 -4.39
N GLU A 65 0.37 1.22 -3.76
CA GLU A 65 -0.36 1.39 -2.50
C GLU A 65 0.57 1.85 -1.36
N ALA A 66 1.76 1.25 -1.25
CA ALA A 66 2.75 1.67 -0.27
C ALA A 66 3.24 3.11 -0.51
N ALA A 67 3.45 3.51 -1.77
CA ALA A 67 3.84 4.87 -2.12
C ALA A 67 2.72 5.88 -1.80
N ALA A 68 1.45 5.53 -2.06
CA ALA A 68 0.30 6.35 -1.72
C ALA A 68 0.15 6.53 -0.20
N ALA A 69 0.30 5.44 0.56
CA ALA A 69 0.27 5.48 2.03
C ALA A 69 1.41 6.35 2.61
N ALA A 70 2.62 6.24 2.05
CA ALA A 70 3.75 7.06 2.47
C ALA A 70 3.49 8.56 2.22
N LYS A 71 2.94 8.93 1.05
CA LYS A 71 2.57 10.32 0.75
C LYS A 71 1.48 10.83 1.69
N ALA A 72 0.44 10.05 1.96
CA ALA A 72 -0.62 10.43 2.88
C ALA A 72 -0.08 10.65 4.31
N ALA A 73 0.87 9.81 4.75
CA ALA A 73 1.54 9.98 6.04
C ALA A 73 2.41 11.26 6.08
N GLU A 74 3.14 11.56 5.01
CA GLU A 74 3.93 12.80 4.89
C GLU A 74 3.03 14.05 4.91
N GLU A 75 1.93 14.05 4.17
CA GLU A 75 0.95 15.14 4.18
C GLU A 75 0.31 15.33 5.56
N ALA A 76 -0.05 14.24 6.25
CA ALA A 76 -0.57 14.29 7.60
C ALA A 76 0.46 14.85 8.60
N ALA A 77 1.73 14.44 8.48
CA ALA A 77 2.81 14.96 9.32
C ALA A 77 3.08 16.44 9.05
N ALA A 78 3.10 16.87 7.78
CA ALA A 78 3.25 18.26 7.40
C ALA A 78 2.11 19.14 7.93
N LYS A 79 0.86 18.64 7.85
CA LYS A 79 -0.29 19.31 8.44
C LYS A 79 -0.17 19.43 9.95
N ALA A 80 0.20 18.35 10.65
CA ALA A 80 0.39 18.36 12.10
C ALA A 80 1.50 19.35 12.53
N ALA A 81 2.60 19.43 11.78
CA ALA A 81 3.65 20.40 12.03
C ALA A 81 3.19 21.85 11.80
N ALA A 82 2.41 22.11 10.75
CA ALA A 82 1.83 23.43 10.50
C ALA A 82 0.82 23.84 11.58
N ASP A 83 -0.03 22.91 12.02
CA ASP A 83 -0.98 23.08 13.12
C ASP A 83 -0.25 23.40 14.44
N ALA A 84 0.83 22.66 14.74
CA ALA A 84 1.66 22.92 15.92
C ALA A 84 2.34 24.30 15.88
N ALA A 85 2.85 24.70 14.71
CA ALA A 85 3.46 26.02 14.52
C ALA A 85 2.44 27.16 14.63
N ALA A 86 1.19 26.96 14.20
CA ALA A 86 0.12 27.94 14.38
C ALA A 86 -0.28 28.11 15.86
N LEU A 87 -0.02 27.09 16.69
CA LEU A 87 -0.19 27.11 18.14
C LEU A 87 1.12 27.46 18.88
N ASP A 88 2.05 28.16 18.23
CA ASP A 88 3.20 28.78 18.87
C ASP A 88 2.83 30.19 19.39
N PRO A 89 2.92 30.45 20.70
CA PRO A 89 2.72 31.78 21.27
C PRO A 89 3.60 32.88 20.64
N ALA A 90 4.82 32.55 20.21
CA ALA A 90 5.74 33.50 19.60
C ALA A 90 5.36 33.90 18.17
N ALA A 91 4.67 32.99 17.46
CA ALA A 91 4.19 33.19 16.08
C ALA A 91 2.66 33.35 16.01
N PHE A 92 2.04 33.77 17.12
CA PHE A 92 0.59 33.78 17.28
C PHE A 92 -0.12 34.56 16.17
N ASP A 93 -1.06 33.87 15.52
CA ASP A 93 -1.95 34.43 14.49
C ASP A 93 -3.39 34.08 14.86
N ALA A 94 -4.13 35.09 15.34
CA ALA A 94 -5.49 34.93 15.80
C ALA A 94 -6.44 34.37 14.73
N ALA A 95 -6.22 34.72 13.45
CA ALA A 95 -7.05 34.23 12.35
C ALA A 95 -6.81 32.74 12.11
N LYS A 96 -5.54 32.30 12.12
CA LYS A 96 -5.19 30.88 11.98
C LYS A 96 -5.70 30.04 13.14
N VAL A 97 -5.48 30.48 14.38
CA VAL A 97 -5.96 29.75 15.57
C VAL A 97 -7.49 29.68 15.58
N THR A 98 -8.19 30.74 15.20
CA THR A 98 -9.66 30.74 15.06
C THR A 98 -10.12 29.73 14.01
N ALA A 99 -9.46 29.70 12.84
CA ALA A 99 -9.79 28.73 11.78
C ALA A 99 -9.56 27.28 12.23
N MET A 100 -8.51 27.01 13.03
CA MET A 100 -8.28 25.69 13.62
C MET A 100 -9.37 25.30 14.63
N ILE A 101 -9.78 26.23 15.50
CA ILE A 101 -10.89 26.01 16.42
C ILE A 101 -12.18 25.69 15.63
N ASP A 102 -12.43 26.40 14.53
CA ASP A 102 -13.59 26.16 13.67
C ASP A 102 -13.60 24.77 13.03
N ALA A 103 -12.45 24.36 12.51
CA ALA A 103 -12.26 23.06 11.88
C ALA A 103 -12.23 21.88 12.88
N SER A 104 -12.10 22.15 14.18
CA SER A 104 -12.06 21.10 15.21
C SER A 104 -13.41 20.40 15.40
N SER A 105 -13.38 19.20 16.00
CA SER A 105 -14.59 18.45 16.37
C SER A 105 -15.16 18.85 17.73
N LEU A 106 -14.72 19.97 18.31
CA LEU A 106 -15.24 20.50 19.57
C LEU A 106 -16.70 20.93 19.42
N ASP A 107 -17.44 20.94 20.53
CA ASP A 107 -18.80 21.48 20.54
C ASP A 107 -18.80 23.01 20.37
N ASP A 108 -19.92 23.55 19.91
CA ASP A 108 -20.06 24.98 19.59
C ASP A 108 -19.83 25.90 20.80
N ALA A 109 -20.19 25.46 22.01
CA ALA A 109 -19.98 26.24 23.21
C ALA A 109 -18.48 26.36 23.52
N THR A 110 -17.75 25.24 23.49
CA THR A 110 -16.28 25.22 23.64
C THR A 110 -15.60 26.05 22.57
N LYS A 111 -15.99 25.91 21.29
CA LYS A 111 -15.44 26.74 20.20
C LYS A 111 -15.65 28.22 20.46
N THR A 112 -16.85 28.63 20.87
CA THR A 112 -17.18 30.03 21.16
C THR A 112 -16.32 30.60 22.29
N THR A 113 -16.15 29.83 23.38
CA THR A 113 -15.28 30.21 24.50
C THR A 113 -13.84 30.39 24.05
N LEU A 114 -13.28 29.44 23.31
CA LEU A 114 -11.89 29.51 22.84
C LEU A 114 -11.66 30.68 21.89
N LYS A 115 -12.58 30.94 20.94
CA LYS A 115 -12.48 32.10 20.04
C LYS A 115 -12.50 33.43 20.78
N THR A 116 -13.27 33.51 21.86
CA THR A 116 -13.31 34.71 22.71
C THR A 116 -11.95 34.92 23.38
N ALA A 117 -11.32 33.85 23.89
CA ALA A 117 -9.97 33.92 24.44
C ALA A 117 -8.91 34.30 23.38
N VAL A 118 -8.99 33.75 22.18
CA VAL A 118 -8.11 34.10 21.05
C VAL A 118 -8.26 35.57 20.65
N THR A 119 -9.49 36.10 20.64
CA THR A 119 -9.75 37.51 20.36
C THR A 119 -9.18 38.43 21.45
N ALA A 120 -9.32 38.04 22.72
CA ALA A 120 -8.73 38.77 23.84
C ALA A 120 -7.19 38.77 23.77
N ALA A 121 -6.57 37.63 23.40
CA ALA A 121 -5.13 37.51 23.18
C ALA A 121 -4.64 38.36 22.01
N ALA A 122 -5.42 38.50 20.94
CA ALA A 122 -5.08 39.37 19.81
C ALA A 122 -4.96 40.84 20.21
N SER A 123 -5.72 41.27 21.21
CA SER A 123 -5.69 42.64 21.74
C SER A 123 -4.70 42.83 22.89
N ASN A 124 -4.20 41.73 23.47
CA ASN A 124 -3.26 41.76 24.59
C ASN A 124 -2.24 40.61 24.49
N PRO A 125 -1.00 40.90 24.04
CA PRO A 125 0.07 39.92 23.92
C PRO A 125 0.38 39.14 25.21
N ALA A 126 0.15 39.73 26.39
CA ALA A 126 0.37 39.04 27.67
C ALA A 126 -0.57 37.85 27.90
N LEU A 127 -1.71 37.80 27.19
CA LEU A 127 -2.69 36.72 27.28
C LEU A 127 -2.45 35.62 26.24
N VAL A 128 -1.57 35.83 25.27
CA VAL A 128 -1.34 34.90 24.15
C VAL A 128 -0.93 33.52 24.63
N GLN A 129 0.04 33.44 25.54
CA GLN A 129 0.51 32.16 26.09
C GLN A 129 -0.67 31.37 26.70
N GLY A 130 -1.43 32.00 27.60
CA GLY A 130 -2.55 31.35 28.27
C GLY A 130 -3.68 30.96 27.32
N ALA A 131 -3.98 31.78 26.31
CA ALA A 131 -4.99 31.46 25.31
C ALA A 131 -4.56 30.28 24.42
N VAL A 132 -3.30 30.26 23.99
CA VAL A 132 -2.74 29.14 23.20
C VAL A 132 -2.74 27.84 24.02
N ASP A 133 -2.36 27.90 25.30
CA ASP A 133 -2.36 26.73 26.19
C ASP A 133 -3.78 26.19 26.41
N GLN A 134 -4.79 27.07 26.53
CA GLN A 134 -6.20 26.67 26.58
C GLN A 134 -6.66 25.98 25.29
N VAL A 135 -6.26 26.50 24.13
CA VAL A 135 -6.59 25.88 22.84
C VAL A 135 -5.94 24.50 22.73
N LYS A 136 -4.66 24.36 23.09
CA LYS A 136 -3.96 23.06 23.11
C LYS A 136 -4.66 22.05 24.02
N ALA A 137 -4.99 22.46 25.25
CA ALA A 137 -5.68 21.60 26.21
C ALA A 137 -7.05 21.13 25.70
N ALA A 138 -7.81 22.01 25.04
CA ALA A 138 -9.10 21.64 24.47
C ALA A 138 -8.96 20.70 23.26
N LEU A 139 -7.91 20.86 22.46
CA LEU A 139 -7.61 19.99 21.31
C LEU A 139 -6.93 18.67 21.71
N GLY A 140 -6.56 18.49 22.98
CA GLY A 140 -5.90 17.29 23.49
C GLY A 140 -4.43 17.16 23.07
N LEU A 141 -3.76 18.29 22.82
CA LEU A 141 -2.34 18.40 22.43
C LEU A 141 -1.41 18.59 23.63
#